data_AF-A0A5C5U8L8-F1
#
_entry.id   AF-A0A5C5U8L8-F1
#
_cell.length_a   1.000
_cell.length_b   1.000
_cell.length_c   1.000
_cell.angle_alpha   90.00
_cell.angle_beta   90.00
_cell.angle_gamma   90.00
#
_symmetry.space_group_name_H-M   'P 1'
#
loop_
_entity.id
_entity.type
_entity.pdbx_description
1 polymer ?
#
loop_
_entity_poly.entity_id
_entity_poly.type
_entity_poly.pdbx_seq_one_letter_code
_entity_poly.pdbx_strand_id
1 'polypeptide(L)'
;MKTIATLVLAASLPLLAGCGRDDPAPGSADAVRPTTALGRTVARAMEDARRELREGDLSLNHHYDVRIGGARVRQRGDDSLPPASITPQGDLVVAGETVTRTEHERALARAYREALIDVAERGMDLGVRGVDMGMRAASEAIAGLFRGDHEEIEARVEAEARKMEAEAMKLCDRLPRLLEAQQALAAARPEFAPYARMTVNDIEDCRKDIAQDMAEQAASAEHTETRSGRRLDPAAEADAAAATGASADRPGAAADRDPTR
;
A
#
# COMPACT_ATOMS: atom_id res chain seq x y z
N MET A 1 -2.48 -47.99 49.29
CA MET A 1 -3.41 -48.14 50.44
C MET A 1 -3.30 -46.91 51.33
N LYS A 2 -4.44 -46.21 51.54
CA LYS A 2 -4.80 -45.33 52.66
C LYS A 2 -3.99 -44.02 52.88
N THR A 3 -4.54 -42.83 53.14
CA THR A 3 -5.90 -42.22 53.07
C THR A 3 -5.79 -40.78 53.64
N ILE A 4 -6.53 -39.81 53.08
CA ILE A 4 -7.32 -38.74 53.76
C ILE A 4 -6.52 -37.66 54.54
N ALA A 5 -6.43 -36.38 54.11
CA ALA A 5 -7.44 -35.31 53.99
C ALA A 5 -7.87 -34.63 55.31
N THR A 6 -7.68 -33.30 55.38
CA THR A 6 -8.34 -32.26 56.24
C THR A 6 -7.60 -30.95 55.91
N LEU A 7 -8.11 -29.98 55.12
CA LEU A 7 -9.30 -29.12 55.21
C LEU A 7 -9.29 -28.20 56.44
N VAL A 8 -8.70 -27.01 56.27
CA VAL A 8 -9.03 -25.80 57.05
C VAL A 8 -9.27 -24.65 56.07
N LEU A 9 -10.46 -24.08 56.23
CA LEU A 9 -11.07 -22.97 55.52
C LEU A 9 -10.70 -21.66 56.23
N ALA A 10 -10.15 -20.67 55.52
CA ALA A 10 -10.19 -19.28 55.97
C ALA A 10 -10.12 -18.34 54.75
N ALA A 11 -11.24 -17.66 54.51
CA ALA A 11 -11.43 -16.69 53.45
C ALA A 11 -10.62 -15.41 53.68
N SER A 12 -9.99 -14.89 52.62
CA SER A 12 -9.84 -13.44 52.40
C SER A 12 -9.51 -13.17 50.92
N LEU A 13 -10.48 -12.63 50.18
CA LEU A 13 -10.21 -11.80 49.00
C LEU A 13 -10.01 -10.36 49.52
N PRO A 14 -9.02 -9.65 49.00
CA PRO A 14 -9.37 -8.67 47.98
C PRO A 14 -8.52 -8.78 46.73
N LEU A 15 -9.22 -8.63 45.61
CA LEU A 15 -8.78 -8.30 44.27
C LEU A 15 -7.50 -7.44 44.25
N LEU A 16 -6.37 -8.07 43.92
CA LEU A 16 -5.27 -7.42 43.23
C LEU A 16 -5.25 -7.97 41.82
N ALA A 17 -6.07 -7.35 40.96
CA ALA A 17 -5.82 -7.32 39.53
C ALA A 17 -4.48 -6.60 39.32
N GLY A 18 -3.39 -7.33 39.47
CA GLY A 18 -2.11 -6.96 38.91
C GLY A 18 -2.24 -7.08 37.40
N CYS A 19 -2.72 -6.01 36.76
CA CYS A 19 -2.54 -5.82 35.33
C CYS A 19 -1.04 -5.99 35.05
N GLY A 20 -0.68 -7.10 34.42
CA GLY A 20 0.53 -7.16 33.64
C GLY A 20 0.54 -5.91 32.76
N ARG A 21 1.62 -5.14 32.85
CA ARG A 21 1.95 -4.22 31.78
C ARG A 21 2.20 -5.10 30.56
N ASP A 22 1.15 -5.29 29.77
CA ASP A 22 1.32 -5.42 28.33
C ASP A 22 1.97 -4.10 27.90
N ASP A 23 3.29 -4.11 27.78
CA ASP A 23 3.94 -3.14 26.90
C ASP A 23 3.22 -3.27 25.55
N PRO A 24 2.63 -2.19 25.00
CA PRO A 24 2.03 -2.28 23.69
C PRO A 24 3.11 -2.71 22.73
N ALA A 25 2.92 -3.87 22.09
CA ALA A 25 3.74 -4.29 20.98
C ALA A 25 3.86 -3.11 20.00
N PRO A 26 5.07 -2.74 19.54
CA PRO A 26 5.22 -1.69 18.55
C PRO A 26 4.68 -2.24 17.23
N GLY A 27 3.38 -2.07 16.96
CA GLY A 27 2.79 -2.71 15.78
C GLY A 27 1.31 -2.53 15.52
N SER A 28 0.49 -2.04 16.46
CA SER A 28 -0.87 -1.60 16.10
C SER A 28 -0.81 -0.17 15.58
N ALA A 29 -0.32 0.00 14.35
CA ALA A 29 -0.67 1.18 13.57
C ALA A 29 -2.21 1.27 13.55
N ASP A 30 -2.77 2.42 13.93
CA ASP A 30 -4.21 2.65 13.80
C ASP A 30 -4.64 2.28 12.38
N ALA A 31 -5.48 1.25 12.26
CA ALA A 31 -6.02 0.85 10.98
C ALA A 31 -6.70 2.07 10.33
N VAL A 32 -6.35 2.38 9.09
CA VAL A 32 -6.93 3.52 8.38
C VAL A 32 -8.45 3.35 8.33
N ARG A 33 -9.17 4.31 8.91
CA ARG A 33 -10.64 4.33 8.97
C ARG A 33 -11.21 5.39 8.02
N PRO A 34 -11.42 5.06 6.74
CA PRO A 34 -12.01 5.99 5.79
C PRO A 34 -13.49 6.23 6.11
N THR A 35 -13.96 7.45 5.88
CA THR A 35 -15.36 7.82 6.16
C THR A 35 -16.23 7.86 4.90
N THR A 36 -15.62 7.92 3.72
CA THR A 36 -16.33 7.89 2.44
C THR A 36 -16.66 6.46 2.02
N ALA A 37 -17.71 6.29 1.22
CA ALA A 37 -18.12 4.97 0.72
C ALA A 37 -17.04 4.33 -0.16
N LEU A 38 -16.46 5.11 -1.08
CA LEU A 38 -15.37 4.64 -1.92
C LEU A 38 -14.10 4.35 -1.09
N GLY A 39 -13.75 5.23 -0.14
CA GLY A 39 -12.62 4.99 0.76
C GLY A 39 -12.76 3.68 1.53
N ARG A 40 -13.95 3.33 2.05
CA ARG A 40 -14.21 2.03 2.69
C ARG A 40 -14.05 0.85 1.72
N THR A 41 -14.50 0.98 0.48
CA THR A 41 -14.32 -0.06 -0.54
C THR A 41 -12.84 -0.30 -0.83
N VAL A 42 -12.07 0.77 -1.01
CA VAL A 42 -10.62 0.67 -1.23
C VAL A 42 -9.91 0.09 0.00
N ALA A 43 -10.29 0.49 1.22
CA ALA A 43 -9.72 -0.08 2.44
C ALA A 43 -9.90 -1.61 2.53
N ARG A 44 -11.11 -2.11 2.22
CA ARG A 44 -11.37 -3.57 2.18
C ARG A 44 -10.52 -4.27 1.13
N ALA A 45 -10.41 -3.70 -0.06
CA ALA A 45 -9.55 -4.25 -1.11
C ALA A 45 -8.07 -4.26 -0.69
N MET A 46 -7.62 -3.25 0.06
CA MET A 46 -6.26 -3.20 0.60
C MET A 46 -6.05 -4.20 1.74
N GLU A 47 -7.06 -4.47 2.58
CA GLU A 47 -7.00 -5.53 3.59
C GLU A 47 -6.87 -6.92 2.93
N ASP A 48 -7.60 -7.16 1.85
CA ASP A 48 -7.47 -8.37 1.04
C ASP A 48 -6.08 -8.47 0.41
N ALA A 49 -5.58 -7.37 -0.17
CA ALA A 49 -4.22 -7.32 -0.71
C ALA A 49 -3.14 -7.58 0.34
N ARG A 50 -3.29 -7.09 1.59
CA ARG A 50 -2.35 -7.40 2.70
C ARG A 50 -2.31 -8.88 3.01
N ARG A 51 -3.49 -9.52 3.04
CA ARG A 51 -3.60 -10.97 3.28
C ARG A 51 -2.90 -11.74 2.16
N GLU A 52 -3.20 -11.40 0.91
CA GLU A 52 -2.56 -12.02 -0.26
C GLU A 52 -1.04 -11.80 -0.28
N LEU A 53 -0.56 -10.59 0.04
CA LEU A 53 0.87 -10.31 0.13
C LEU A 53 1.57 -11.15 1.20
N ARG A 54 0.92 -11.40 2.34
CA ARG A 54 1.51 -12.19 3.44
C ARG A 54 1.47 -13.69 3.16
N GLU A 55 0.40 -14.18 2.55
CA GLU A 55 0.17 -15.60 2.28
C GLU A 55 0.81 -16.08 0.96
N GLY A 56 0.94 -15.21 -0.03
CA GLY A 56 1.45 -15.53 -1.36
C GLY A 56 2.96 -15.32 -1.52
N ASP A 57 3.54 -15.94 -2.54
CA ASP A 57 4.94 -15.75 -2.89
C ASP A 57 5.24 -14.32 -3.34
N LEU A 58 6.34 -13.75 -2.83
CA LEU A 58 6.78 -12.41 -3.20
C LEU A 58 7.58 -12.48 -4.49
N SER A 59 7.03 -11.98 -5.61
CA SER A 59 7.76 -11.92 -6.88
C SER A 59 8.88 -10.88 -6.87
N LEU A 60 10.05 -11.25 -7.40
CA LEU A 60 11.24 -10.40 -7.48
C LEU A 60 11.43 -9.72 -8.85
N ASN A 61 10.63 -10.05 -9.86
CA ASN A 61 10.80 -9.51 -11.21
C ASN A 61 10.04 -8.19 -11.44
N HIS A 62 9.30 -7.68 -10.44
CA HIS A 62 8.57 -6.40 -10.47
C HIS A 62 7.54 -6.26 -11.59
N HIS A 63 6.92 -7.36 -12.03
CA HIS A 63 5.74 -7.26 -12.89
C HIS A 63 4.53 -6.92 -12.04
N TYR A 64 3.86 -5.81 -12.36
CA TYR A 64 2.52 -5.55 -11.85
C TYR A 64 1.59 -5.16 -12.99
N ASP A 65 0.36 -5.63 -12.91
CA ASP A 65 -0.74 -5.29 -13.81
C ASP A 65 -1.98 -5.04 -12.97
N VAL A 66 -2.25 -3.77 -12.70
CA VAL A 66 -3.37 -3.33 -11.88
C VAL A 66 -4.38 -2.61 -12.76
N ARG A 67 -5.67 -2.95 -12.62
CA ARG A 67 -6.76 -2.19 -13.24
C ARG A 67 -7.42 -1.28 -12.21
N ILE A 68 -7.46 0.01 -12.49
CA ILE A 68 -8.08 1.04 -11.66
C ILE A 68 -9.05 1.83 -12.54
N GLY A 69 -10.36 1.74 -12.29
CA GLY A 69 -11.37 2.54 -13.00
C GLY A 69 -11.35 2.38 -14.53
N GLY A 70 -11.02 1.19 -15.04
CA GLY A 70 -10.88 0.93 -16.49
C GLY A 70 -9.49 1.26 -17.07
N ALA A 71 -8.70 2.07 -16.37
CA ALA A 71 -7.29 2.27 -16.70
C ALA A 71 -6.45 1.09 -16.23
N ARG A 72 -5.53 0.61 -17.07
CA ARG A 72 -4.63 -0.48 -16.74
C ARG A 72 -3.24 0.09 -16.51
N VAL A 73 -2.75 0.02 -15.29
CA VAL A 73 -1.38 0.37 -14.92
C VAL A 73 -0.56 -0.90 -14.96
N ARG A 74 0.31 -1.02 -15.97
CA ARG A 74 1.23 -2.14 -16.10
C ARG A 74 2.66 -1.65 -16.03
N GLN A 75 3.46 -2.28 -15.19
CA GLN A 75 4.90 -2.25 -15.36
C GLN A 75 5.35 -3.58 -15.93
N ARG A 76 6.07 -3.50 -17.05
CA ARG A 76 6.84 -4.64 -17.51
C ARG A 76 8.06 -4.73 -16.62
N GLY A 77 8.11 -5.79 -15.83
CA GLY A 77 9.29 -6.18 -15.09
C GLY A 77 10.45 -6.52 -16.01
N ASP A 78 11.57 -6.89 -15.39
CA ASP A 78 12.78 -7.21 -16.12
C ASP A 78 12.71 -8.65 -16.67
N ASP A 79 12.36 -8.76 -17.94
CA ASP A 79 12.29 -10.04 -18.67
C ASP A 79 13.69 -10.63 -18.95
N SER A 80 14.79 -9.92 -18.62
CA SER A 80 16.15 -10.43 -18.80
C SER A 80 16.60 -11.38 -17.68
N LEU A 81 15.92 -11.35 -16.53
CA LEU A 81 16.18 -12.24 -15.40
C LEU A 81 15.16 -13.37 -15.36
N PRO A 82 15.55 -14.58 -14.94
CA PRO A 82 14.59 -15.67 -14.76
C PRO A 82 13.53 -15.28 -13.72
N PRO A 83 12.31 -15.84 -13.78
CA PRO A 83 11.31 -15.63 -12.75
C PRO A 83 11.85 -16.05 -11.38
N ALA A 84 11.69 -15.19 -10.38
CA ALA A 84 12.09 -15.49 -9.02
C ALA A 84 11.07 -14.99 -8.00
N SER A 85 10.97 -15.73 -6.89
CA SER A 85 10.10 -15.39 -5.79
C SER A 85 10.70 -15.76 -4.43
N ILE A 86 10.18 -15.15 -3.37
CA ILE A 86 10.44 -15.54 -1.99
C ILE A 86 9.13 -16.00 -1.35
N THR A 87 9.07 -17.27 -0.96
CA THR A 87 7.90 -17.84 -0.31
C THR A 87 7.66 -17.23 1.08
N PRO A 88 6.46 -17.35 1.67
CA PRO A 88 6.22 -16.95 3.06
C PRO A 88 7.17 -17.62 4.07
N GLN A 89 7.64 -18.82 3.76
CA GLN A 89 8.57 -19.58 4.60
C GLN A 89 10.02 -19.11 4.44
N GLY A 90 10.30 -18.21 3.48
CA GLY A 90 11.65 -17.71 3.21
C GLY A 90 12.44 -18.55 2.24
N ASP A 91 11.81 -19.40 1.44
CA ASP A 91 12.52 -20.08 0.36
C ASP A 91 12.66 -19.13 -0.83
N LEU A 92 13.91 -18.96 -1.29
CA LEU A 92 14.19 -18.27 -2.54
C LEU A 92 14.03 -19.26 -3.68
N VAL A 93 13.12 -18.99 -4.60
CA VAL A 93 12.84 -19.80 -5.77
C VAL A 93 13.28 -19.01 -7.00
N VAL A 94 14.16 -19.58 -7.82
CA VAL A 94 14.66 -18.97 -9.07
C VAL A 94 14.46 -19.96 -10.20
N ALA A 95 13.84 -19.53 -11.28
CA ALA A 95 13.44 -20.39 -12.41
C ALA A 95 12.64 -21.64 -11.99
N GLY A 96 11.87 -21.54 -10.89
CA GLY A 96 11.09 -22.65 -10.32
C GLY A 96 11.88 -23.59 -9.41
N GLU A 97 13.18 -23.36 -9.19
CA GLU A 97 14.00 -24.17 -8.29
C GLU A 97 14.27 -23.44 -6.97
N THR A 98 14.09 -24.14 -5.84
CA THR A 98 14.47 -23.62 -4.53
C THR A 98 16.00 -23.57 -4.40
N VAL A 99 16.55 -22.36 -4.27
CA VAL A 99 17.99 -22.14 -4.15
C VAL A 99 18.46 -21.98 -2.70
N THR A 100 17.57 -21.63 -1.76
CA THR A 100 17.86 -21.63 -0.31
C THR A 100 18.24 -23.03 0.20
N ARG A 101 19.35 -23.13 0.94
CA ARG A 101 19.91 -24.39 1.44
C ARG A 101 19.96 -24.46 2.96
N THR A 102 20.09 -23.33 3.64
CA THR A 102 20.24 -23.28 5.10
C THR A 102 19.14 -22.46 5.77
N GLU A 103 18.91 -22.71 7.07
CA GLU A 103 17.98 -21.91 7.87
C GLU A 103 18.41 -20.44 8.00
N HIS A 104 19.72 -20.18 7.98
CA HIS A 104 20.23 -18.81 8.01
C HIS A 104 19.82 -18.04 6.75
N GLU A 105 19.97 -18.64 5.58
CA GLU A 105 19.54 -18.02 4.30
C GLU A 105 18.02 -17.82 4.27
N ARG A 106 17.23 -18.79 4.75
CA ARG A 106 15.77 -18.63 4.85
C ARG A 106 15.38 -17.49 5.79
N ALA A 107 16.09 -17.33 6.90
CA ALA A 107 15.86 -16.23 7.83
C ALA A 107 16.15 -14.86 7.18
N LEU A 108 17.22 -14.75 6.40
CA LEU A 108 17.54 -13.53 5.64
C LEU A 108 16.48 -13.23 4.57
N ALA A 109 16.02 -14.25 3.85
CA ALA A 109 14.95 -14.10 2.85
C ALA A 109 13.63 -13.64 3.48
N ARG A 110 13.26 -14.20 4.65
CA ARG A 110 12.10 -13.71 5.42
C ARG A 110 12.28 -12.26 5.86
N ALA A 111 13.45 -11.90 6.38
CA ALA A 111 13.73 -10.53 6.82
C ALA A 111 13.58 -9.51 5.68
N TYR A 112 14.11 -9.83 4.49
CA TYR A 112 13.92 -8.99 3.30
C TYR A 112 12.46 -8.89 2.88
N ARG A 113 11.76 -10.04 2.82
CA ARG A 113 10.33 -10.09 2.49
C ARG A 113 9.50 -9.26 3.47
N GLU A 114 9.72 -9.40 4.77
CA GLU A 114 9.01 -8.64 5.82
C GLU A 114 9.27 -7.14 5.70
N ALA A 115 10.52 -6.73 5.46
CA ALA A 115 10.85 -5.33 5.26
C ALA A 115 10.15 -4.74 4.01
N LEU A 116 10.03 -5.52 2.93
CA LEU A 116 9.34 -5.08 1.72
C LEU A 116 7.82 -4.99 1.92
N ILE A 117 7.25 -5.96 2.64
CA ILE A 117 5.82 -5.94 3.01
C ILE A 117 5.53 -4.71 3.89
N ASP A 118 6.35 -4.37 4.89
CA ASP A 118 6.12 -3.17 5.72
C ASP A 118 6.07 -1.88 4.87
N VAL A 119 6.93 -1.77 3.86
CA VAL A 119 6.87 -0.65 2.89
C VAL A 119 5.57 -0.69 2.09
N ALA A 120 5.22 -1.85 1.53
CA ALA A 120 3.99 -2.01 0.74
C ALA A 120 2.72 -1.66 1.55
N GLU A 121 2.61 -2.16 2.78
CA GLU A 121 1.44 -1.92 3.65
C GLU A 121 1.28 -0.46 4.02
N ARG A 122 2.39 0.25 4.29
CA ARG A 122 2.37 1.70 4.52
C ARG A 122 1.96 2.47 3.26
N GLY A 123 2.42 2.03 2.09
CA GLY A 123 1.97 2.56 0.80
C GLY A 123 0.46 2.38 0.61
N MET A 124 -0.08 1.20 0.96
CA MET A 124 -1.52 0.93 0.92
C MET A 124 -2.30 1.85 1.86
N ASP A 125 -1.82 2.05 3.10
CA ASP A 125 -2.45 2.97 4.06
C ASP A 125 -2.51 4.41 3.51
N LEU A 126 -1.41 4.88 2.89
CA LEU A 126 -1.37 6.17 2.22
C LEU A 126 -2.36 6.25 1.05
N GLY A 127 -2.43 5.20 0.23
CA GLY A 127 -3.38 5.11 -0.88
C GLY A 127 -4.84 5.21 -0.41
N VAL A 128 -5.22 4.50 0.66
CA VAL A 128 -6.58 4.59 1.23
C VAL A 128 -6.87 6.00 1.73
N ARG A 129 -5.92 6.62 2.44
CA ARG A 129 -6.06 8.00 2.93
C ARG A 129 -6.22 8.98 1.77
N GLY A 130 -5.38 8.88 0.74
CA GLY A 130 -5.45 9.73 -0.45
C GLY A 130 -6.80 9.65 -1.16
N VAL A 131 -7.34 8.45 -1.36
CA VAL A 131 -8.68 8.26 -1.93
C VAL A 131 -9.77 8.87 -1.04
N ASP A 132 -9.73 8.61 0.27
CA ASP A 132 -10.74 9.14 1.20
C ASP A 132 -10.74 10.68 1.25
N MET A 133 -9.55 11.29 1.27
CA MET A 133 -9.39 12.74 1.23
C MET A 133 -9.89 13.33 -0.09
N GLY A 134 -9.47 12.77 -1.23
CA GLY A 134 -9.92 13.24 -2.54
C GLY A 134 -11.44 13.22 -2.68
N MET A 135 -12.09 12.16 -2.19
CA MET A 135 -13.55 12.04 -2.20
C MET A 135 -14.24 13.07 -1.28
N ARG A 136 -13.66 13.35 -0.10
CA ARG A 136 -14.18 14.40 0.79
C ARG A 136 -14.02 15.78 0.18
N ALA A 137 -12.84 16.11 -0.34
CA ALA A 137 -12.55 17.39 -0.99
C ALA A 137 -13.49 17.66 -2.16
N ALA A 138 -13.74 16.66 -3.02
CA ALA A 138 -14.72 16.77 -4.11
C ALA A 138 -16.15 17.04 -3.58
N SER A 139 -16.56 16.34 -2.52
CA SER A 139 -17.89 16.52 -1.91
C SER A 139 -18.04 17.90 -1.27
N GLU A 140 -16.99 18.36 -0.58
CA GLU A 140 -16.94 19.67 0.06
C GLU A 140 -16.92 20.80 -0.99
N ALA A 141 -16.17 20.66 -2.09
CA ALA A 141 -16.18 21.62 -3.19
C ALA A 141 -17.57 21.79 -3.80
N ILE A 142 -18.29 20.69 -4.06
CA ILE A 142 -19.68 20.74 -4.53
C ILE A 142 -20.57 21.46 -3.51
N ALA A 143 -20.45 21.13 -2.23
CA ALA A 143 -21.21 21.79 -1.16
C ALA A 143 -20.86 23.28 -1.01
N GLY A 144 -19.61 23.65 -1.24
CA GLY A 144 -19.10 25.02 -1.15
C GLY A 144 -19.65 25.94 -2.24
N LEU A 145 -19.94 25.41 -3.44
CA LEU A 145 -20.66 26.16 -4.48
C LEU A 145 -22.06 26.59 -4.04
N PHE A 146 -22.69 25.83 -3.13
CA PHE A 146 -24.01 26.16 -2.58
C PHE A 146 -23.95 27.05 -1.34
N ARG A 147 -22.87 26.96 -0.55
CA ARG A 147 -22.75 27.64 0.76
C ARG A 147 -21.89 28.90 0.75
N GLY A 148 -21.00 29.07 -0.23
CA GLY A 148 -20.11 30.22 -0.34
C GLY A 148 -18.93 30.21 0.63
N ASP A 149 -18.56 29.06 1.21
CA ASP A 149 -17.54 28.87 2.25
C ASP A 149 -16.21 28.27 1.72
N HIS A 150 -15.80 28.69 0.51
CA HIS A 150 -14.66 28.07 -0.21
C HIS A 150 -13.32 28.12 0.54
N GLU A 151 -13.00 29.27 1.15
CA GLU A 151 -11.72 29.51 1.82
C GLU A 151 -11.49 28.60 3.05
N GLU A 152 -12.55 28.30 3.81
CA GLU A 152 -12.47 27.39 4.96
C GLU A 152 -12.23 25.94 4.53
N ILE A 153 -12.85 25.53 3.41
CA ILE A 153 -12.70 24.21 2.84
C ILE A 153 -11.26 24.01 2.34
N GLU A 154 -10.72 24.99 1.62
CA GLU A 154 -9.35 24.97 1.11
C GLU A 154 -8.33 24.83 2.26
N ALA A 155 -8.43 25.68 3.29
CA ALA A 155 -7.52 25.64 4.43
C ALA A 155 -7.54 24.28 5.16
N ARG A 156 -8.71 23.63 5.25
CA ARG A 156 -8.83 22.29 5.83
C ARG A 156 -8.22 21.20 4.94
N VAL A 157 -8.45 21.26 3.63
CA VAL A 157 -7.88 20.29 2.68
C VAL A 157 -6.35 20.38 2.69
N GLU A 158 -5.78 21.58 2.67
CA GLU A 158 -4.34 21.77 2.76
C GLU A 158 -3.76 21.23 4.08
N ALA A 159 -4.44 21.45 5.20
CA ALA A 159 -3.98 20.96 6.49
C ALA A 159 -3.95 19.43 6.56
N GLU A 160 -4.92 18.77 5.93
CA GLU A 160 -4.93 17.31 5.80
C GLU A 160 -3.88 16.81 4.80
N ALA A 161 -3.66 17.50 3.67
CA ALA A 161 -2.60 17.20 2.72
C ALA A 161 -1.22 17.24 3.39
N ARG A 162 -0.92 18.29 4.17
CA ARG A 162 0.32 18.41 4.95
C ARG A 162 0.56 17.26 5.94
N LYS A 163 -0.52 16.71 6.52
CA LYS A 163 -0.41 15.51 7.36
C LYS A 163 -0.09 14.27 6.53
N MET A 164 -0.73 14.11 5.36
CA MET A 164 -0.45 12.97 4.48
C MET A 164 0.98 12.99 3.96
N GLU A 165 1.52 14.16 3.64
CA GLU A 165 2.92 14.35 3.26
C GLU A 165 3.88 13.89 4.37
N ALA A 166 3.63 14.31 5.61
CA ALA A 166 4.43 13.87 6.75
C ALA A 166 4.37 12.35 6.94
N GLU A 167 3.21 11.73 6.70
CA GLU A 167 3.08 10.27 6.70
C GLU A 167 3.79 9.61 5.50
N ALA A 168 3.80 10.25 4.33
CA ALA A 168 4.53 9.79 3.15
C ALA A 168 6.05 9.77 3.43
N MET A 169 6.58 10.79 4.09
CA MET A 169 7.99 10.83 4.46
C MET A 169 8.39 9.69 5.40
N LYS A 170 7.49 9.24 6.28
CA LYS A 170 7.72 8.06 7.14
C LYS A 170 7.84 6.75 6.35
N LEU A 171 7.37 6.71 5.09
CA LEU A 171 7.61 5.58 4.20
C LEU A 171 9.10 5.50 3.82
N CYS A 172 9.71 6.64 3.46
CA CYS A 172 11.13 6.69 3.11
C CYS A 172 12.02 6.25 4.29
N ASP A 173 11.60 6.49 5.53
CA ASP A 173 12.33 6.06 6.73
C ASP A 173 12.39 4.52 6.90
N ARG A 174 11.59 3.76 6.14
CA ARG A 174 11.63 2.29 6.14
C ARG A 174 12.62 1.71 5.13
N LEU A 175 12.96 2.48 4.10
CA LEU A 175 13.86 2.04 3.04
C LEU A 175 15.27 1.65 3.53
N PRO A 176 15.89 2.31 4.54
CA PRO A 176 17.18 1.87 5.06
C PRO A 176 17.17 0.42 5.57
N ARG A 177 16.13 0.02 6.31
CA ARG A 177 16.01 -1.36 6.81
C ARG A 177 15.79 -2.36 5.68
N LEU A 178 15.00 -1.97 4.67
CA LEU A 178 14.81 -2.79 3.48
C LEU A 178 16.13 -2.97 2.72
N LEU A 179 16.94 -1.92 2.61
CA LEU A 179 18.25 -1.97 1.95
C LEU A 179 19.20 -2.92 2.68
N GLU A 180 19.27 -2.79 4.00
CA GLU A 180 20.10 -3.66 4.84
C GLU A 180 19.71 -5.14 4.66
N ALA A 181 18.41 -5.44 4.71
CA ALA A 181 17.91 -6.80 4.51
C ALA A 181 18.21 -7.32 3.09
N GLN A 182 18.09 -6.46 2.08
CA GLN A 182 18.43 -6.79 0.69
C GLN A 182 19.92 -7.13 0.55
N GLN A 183 20.79 -6.31 1.11
CA GLN A 183 22.24 -6.48 1.06
C GLN A 183 22.67 -7.74 1.81
N ALA A 184 22.09 -8.01 2.99
CA ALA A 184 22.37 -9.20 3.76
C ALA A 184 21.98 -10.48 2.99
N LEU A 185 20.81 -10.49 2.35
CA LEU A 185 20.37 -11.61 1.52
C LEU A 185 21.25 -11.78 0.29
N ALA A 186 21.61 -10.69 -0.41
CA ALA A 186 22.48 -10.73 -1.58
C ALA A 186 23.89 -11.23 -1.24
N ALA A 187 24.42 -10.89 -0.07
CA ALA A 187 25.70 -11.38 0.40
C ALA A 187 25.67 -12.88 0.73
N ALA A 188 24.56 -13.39 1.28
CA ALA A 188 24.40 -14.79 1.61
C ALA A 188 24.05 -15.67 0.40
N ARG A 189 23.31 -15.13 -0.58
CA ARG A 189 22.82 -15.85 -1.77
C ARG A 189 23.18 -15.10 -3.07
N PRO A 190 24.25 -15.51 -3.77
CA PRO A 190 24.62 -14.92 -5.05
C PRO A 190 23.52 -14.97 -6.11
N GLU A 191 22.64 -15.98 -6.09
CA GLU A 191 21.51 -16.09 -7.01
C GLU A 191 20.45 -14.99 -6.78
N PHE A 192 20.42 -14.37 -5.60
CA PHE A 192 19.55 -13.22 -5.32
C PHE A 192 20.14 -11.89 -5.81
N ALA A 193 21.47 -11.80 -5.98
CA ALA A 193 22.15 -10.54 -6.27
C ALA A 193 21.60 -9.77 -7.50
N PRO A 194 21.21 -10.42 -8.62
CA PRO A 194 20.61 -9.72 -9.77
C PRO A 194 19.27 -9.05 -9.46
N TYR A 195 18.56 -9.52 -8.43
CA TYR A 195 17.26 -8.98 -8.00
C TYR A 195 17.41 -7.88 -6.92
N ALA A 196 18.59 -7.74 -6.33
CA ALA A 196 18.90 -6.73 -5.32
C ALA A 196 19.17 -5.36 -5.97
N ARG A 197 18.10 -4.70 -6.43
CA ARG A 197 18.20 -3.47 -7.24
C ARG A 197 18.11 -2.17 -6.45
N MET A 198 17.81 -2.23 -5.15
CA MET A 198 17.68 -1.03 -4.35
C MET A 198 19.05 -0.53 -3.92
N THR A 199 19.22 0.78 -3.95
CA THR A 199 20.47 1.47 -3.69
C THR A 199 20.26 2.55 -2.62
N VAL A 200 21.37 3.13 -2.16
CA VAL A 200 21.29 4.27 -1.23
C VAL A 200 20.62 5.47 -1.89
N ASN A 201 20.78 5.64 -3.20
CA ASN A 201 20.16 6.75 -3.94
C ASN A 201 18.64 6.66 -3.89
N ASP A 202 18.05 5.48 -3.95
CA ASP A 202 16.58 5.31 -3.86
C ASP A 202 16.02 5.84 -2.52
N ILE A 203 16.81 5.81 -1.44
CA ILE A 203 16.41 6.37 -0.14
C ILE A 203 16.40 7.90 -0.19
N GLU A 204 17.43 8.48 -0.81
CA GLU A 204 17.53 9.94 -0.96
C GLU A 204 16.48 10.47 -1.93
N ASP A 205 16.31 9.80 -3.05
CA ASP A 205 15.39 10.18 -4.12
C ASP A 205 13.95 10.06 -3.64
N CYS A 206 13.59 9.04 -2.85
CA CYS A 206 12.28 8.98 -2.17
C CYS A 206 11.93 10.28 -1.43
N ARG A 207 12.88 10.86 -0.69
CA ARG A 207 12.66 12.11 0.05
C ARG A 207 12.60 13.34 -0.85
N LYS A 208 13.44 13.37 -1.89
CA LYS A 208 13.46 14.46 -2.87
C LYS A 208 12.17 14.48 -3.68
N ASP A 209 11.75 13.33 -4.18
CA ASP A 209 10.54 13.17 -4.99
C ASP A 209 9.32 13.66 -4.22
N ILE A 210 9.15 13.23 -2.95
CA ILE A 210 8.05 13.74 -2.11
C ILE A 210 8.13 15.26 -1.95
N ALA A 211 9.31 15.83 -1.67
CA ALA A 211 9.47 17.27 -1.53
C ALA A 211 9.23 18.05 -2.85
N GLN A 212 9.58 17.46 -3.99
CA GLN A 212 9.35 18.04 -5.31
C GLN A 212 7.88 18.00 -5.69
N ASP A 213 7.21 16.86 -5.51
CA ASP A 213 5.77 16.71 -5.71
C ASP A 213 4.99 17.73 -4.87
N MET A 214 5.47 18.01 -3.65
CA MET A 214 4.90 19.04 -2.78
C MET A 214 5.09 20.46 -3.33
N ALA A 215 6.30 20.79 -3.80
CA ALA A 215 6.58 22.10 -4.38
C ALA A 215 5.76 22.34 -5.65
N GLU A 216 5.58 21.30 -6.47
CA GLU A 216 4.75 21.36 -7.68
C GLU A 216 3.26 21.51 -7.37
N GLN A 217 2.75 20.81 -6.35
CA GLN A 217 1.36 20.96 -5.88
C GLN A 217 1.08 22.36 -5.33
N ALA A 218 2.00 22.92 -4.53
CA ALA A 218 1.88 24.30 -4.04
C ALA A 218 1.91 25.33 -5.19
N ALA A 219 2.80 25.15 -6.17
CA ALA A 219 2.89 26.05 -7.33
C ALA A 219 1.68 25.95 -8.28
N SER A 220 1.04 24.78 -8.38
CA SER A 220 -0.15 24.58 -9.23
C SER A 220 -1.43 25.10 -8.59
N ALA A 221 -1.50 25.21 -7.25
CA ALA A 221 -2.54 26.00 -6.57
C ALA A 221 -2.46 27.49 -6.96
N GLU A 222 -1.27 28.09 -6.98
CA GLU A 222 -1.07 29.50 -7.39
C GLU A 222 -1.36 29.76 -8.88
N HIS A 223 -1.14 28.79 -9.77
CA HIS A 223 -1.41 28.96 -11.21
C HIS A 223 -2.88 28.89 -11.60
N THR A 224 -3.76 28.47 -10.70
CA THR A 224 -5.22 28.43 -10.93
C THR A 224 -5.82 29.84 -10.89
N GLU A 225 -5.25 30.79 -10.13
CA GLU A 225 -5.67 32.20 -10.16
C GLU A 225 -5.42 32.88 -11.52
N THR A 226 -4.37 32.49 -12.25
CA THR A 226 -4.06 33.11 -13.56
C THR A 226 -4.90 32.51 -14.71
N ARG A 227 -5.53 31.35 -14.52
CA ARG A 227 -6.37 30.68 -15.53
C ARG A 227 -7.87 30.89 -15.28
N SER A 228 -8.30 31.99 -14.66
CA SER A 228 -9.72 32.36 -14.53
C SER A 228 -10.40 32.76 -15.87
N GLY A 229 -10.02 32.13 -16.99
CA GLY A 229 -10.59 32.35 -18.33
C GLY A 229 -11.07 31.07 -19.04
N ARG A 230 -10.85 29.88 -18.47
CA ARG A 230 -11.42 28.63 -19.03
C ARG A 230 -12.45 28.10 -18.04
N ARG A 231 -13.74 28.23 -18.39
CA ARG A 231 -14.84 27.65 -17.62
C ARG A 231 -14.55 26.15 -17.45
N LEU A 232 -14.42 25.71 -16.20
CA LEU A 232 -14.56 24.31 -15.85
C LEU A 232 -15.98 23.91 -16.29
N ASP A 233 -16.07 22.94 -17.19
CA ASP A 233 -17.33 22.35 -17.62
C ASP A 233 -17.45 20.97 -16.95
N PRO A 234 -17.96 20.91 -15.71
CA PRO A 234 -18.10 19.67 -14.97
C PRO A 234 -19.03 18.68 -15.67
N ALA A 235 -19.89 19.11 -16.59
CA ALA A 235 -20.71 18.22 -17.39
C ALA A 235 -19.86 17.50 -18.44
N ALA A 236 -18.91 18.20 -19.09
CA ALA A 236 -17.98 17.58 -20.03
C ALA A 236 -17.04 16.56 -19.34
N GLU A 237 -16.61 16.83 -18.11
CA GLU A 237 -15.80 15.89 -17.33
C GLU A 237 -16.60 14.68 -16.84
N ALA A 238 -17.86 14.89 -16.43
CA ALA A 238 -18.78 13.80 -16.09
C ALA A 238 -19.12 12.92 -17.32
N ASP A 239 -19.31 13.54 -18.48
CA ASP A 239 -19.57 12.83 -19.75
C ASP A 239 -18.34 12.06 -20.22
N ALA A 240 -17.13 12.58 -20.03
CA ALA A 240 -15.89 11.84 -20.31
C ALA A 240 -15.74 10.61 -19.40
N ALA A 241 -16.07 10.74 -18.11
CA ALA A 241 -16.08 9.62 -17.17
C ALA A 241 -17.18 8.60 -17.50
N ALA A 242 -18.36 9.05 -17.95
CA ALA A 242 -19.45 8.17 -18.37
C ALA A 242 -19.16 7.45 -19.69
N ALA A 243 -18.51 8.10 -20.65
CA ALA A 243 -18.12 7.50 -21.93
C ALA A 243 -17.14 6.33 -21.77
N THR A 244 -16.26 6.38 -20.74
CA THR A 244 -15.40 5.24 -20.40
C THR A 244 -16.13 4.05 -19.78
N GLY A 245 -17.34 4.24 -19.24
CA GLY A 245 -18.20 3.16 -18.72
C GLY A 245 -19.05 2.47 -19.79
N ALA A 246 -19.35 3.14 -20.90
CA ALA A 246 -20.28 2.64 -21.92
C ALA A 246 -19.66 1.65 -22.93
N SER A 247 -18.33 1.53 -23.01
CA SER A 247 -17.69 0.56 -23.92
C SER A 247 -17.62 -0.87 -23.39
N ALA A 248 -18.05 -1.10 -22.14
CA ALA A 248 -18.03 -2.41 -21.49
C ALA A 248 -19.23 -3.32 -21.85
N ASP A 249 -20.20 -2.82 -22.63
CA ASP A 249 -21.42 -3.56 -22.97
C ASP A 249 -21.59 -3.72 -24.49
N ARG A 250 -20.67 -4.46 -25.13
CA ARG A 250 -20.95 -5.11 -26.42
C ARG A 250 -20.73 -6.62 -26.28
N PRO A 251 -21.79 -7.44 -26.32
CA PRO A 251 -21.66 -8.89 -26.43
C PRO A 251 -20.90 -9.23 -27.73
N GLY A 252 -19.87 -10.06 -27.60
CA GLY A 252 -19.01 -10.48 -28.70
C GLY A 252 -19.81 -11.16 -29.80
N ALA A 253 -19.65 -10.67 -31.03
CA ALA A 253 -20.06 -11.39 -32.22
C ALA A 253 -19.12 -12.60 -32.40
N ALA A 254 -19.71 -13.79 -32.37
CA ALA A 254 -19.04 -15.06 -32.65
C ALA A 254 -18.40 -15.02 -34.05
N ALA A 255 -17.08 -15.23 -34.11
CA ALA A 255 -16.39 -15.53 -35.35
C ALA A 255 -16.46 -17.05 -35.57
N ASP A 256 -17.41 -17.44 -36.43
CA ASP A 256 -17.47 -18.76 -37.06
C ASP A 256 -16.22 -18.93 -37.93
N ARG A 257 -15.39 -19.95 -37.64
CA ARG A 257 -14.28 -20.37 -38.51
C ARG A 257 -14.56 -21.79 -38.96
N ASP A 258 -15.04 -21.85 -40.20
CA ASP A 258 -15.18 -23.00 -41.07
C ASP A 258 -13.89 -23.86 -41.13
N PRO A 259 -13.95 -25.17 -40.82
CA PRO A 259 -12.79 -26.05 -40.86
C PRO A 259 -12.76 -26.87 -42.16
N THR A 260 -12.56 -26.25 -43.33
CA THR A 260 -12.04 -26.95 -44.52
C THR A 260 -11.55 -25.97 -45.60
N ARG A 261 -10.30 -25.50 -45.50
CA ARG A 261 -9.43 -25.25 -46.66
C ARG A 261 -7.96 -25.08 -46.27
#